data_AF-A0A921MR30-F1
#
_entry.id   AF-A0A921MR30-F1
#
_cell.length_a   1.000
_cell.length_b   1.000
_cell.length_c   1.000
_cell.angle_alpha   90.00
_cell.angle_beta   90.00
_cell.angle_gamma   90.00
#
_symmetry.space_group_name_H-M   'P 1'
#
loop_
_entity.id
_entity.type
_entity.pdbx_description
1 polymer ?
#
loop_
_entity_poly.entity_id
_entity_poly.type
_entity_poly.pdbx_seq_one_letter_code
_entity_poly.pdbx_strand_id
1 'polypeptide(L)'
;MNNDKQRIYSGDWKTLHPYTGSASTDLYYITLANKVLAAIRPIEEALADDDYRKIDDSEQKELACILTAYFEDIISQTGIFQAFTRVYRRRFGKPLPFYTLDSDYTPGEINIEEVQFLIWHYHMQLNNLDVAYSPALDTFAAIAADVMALFEAEYETAPENEKLLHYFQLDEKEQHNLYALHSRFLWLCTQSYLFSNNGFLLEDQAESLADEAKEAGMEDQVPDMVNQLCNDFGFNQVTEFMRLTPPRWLAEVLGEDAPLYASLMSMGHKYTGYYRYEGGDDQVTRFRHIASDRVLEVTNRSLVGLPRNMKDPSLILRTGFVEWNGQWWLSGQISSYEDSEDLIGQITGDDDEYNLFEPEEDLPDDEQQIILTDILATTEGEEGQPLDESDTAWQALLSDEIGEDFFIAQVQAGQIKGLCFYDDPNNLLLDNLRFVTEYVKR
;
A
#
# COMPACT_ATOMS: atom_id res chain seq x y z
N MET A 1 -18.75 28.64 15.40
CA MET A 1 -18.01 27.54 14.77
C MET A 1 -16.93 28.15 13.89
N ASN A 2 -15.69 27.70 14.04
CA ASN A 2 -14.54 28.29 13.36
C ASN A 2 -14.56 27.83 11.89
N ASN A 3 -14.74 28.75 10.94
CA ASN A 3 -14.78 28.45 9.49
C ASN A 3 -13.52 27.74 8.98
N ASP A 4 -12.39 27.84 9.70
CA ASP A 4 -11.12 27.23 9.30
C ASP A 4 -11.11 25.70 9.33
N LYS A 5 -12.01 25.05 10.08
CA LYS A 5 -12.09 23.57 10.08
C LYS A 5 -12.93 22.99 8.94
N GLN A 6 -13.69 23.81 8.21
CA GLN A 6 -14.71 23.35 7.26
C GLN A 6 -14.30 23.46 5.78
N ARG A 7 -13.06 23.80 5.45
CA ARG A 7 -12.63 24.00 4.06
C ARG A 7 -11.34 23.24 3.77
N ILE A 8 -11.22 22.73 2.55
CA ILE A 8 -9.99 22.14 2.01
C ILE A 8 -9.06 23.26 1.58
N TYR A 9 -7.82 23.20 2.06
CA TYR A 9 -6.75 24.15 1.76
C TYR A 9 -5.60 23.48 1.01
N SER A 10 -4.62 24.29 0.63
CA SER A 10 -3.42 23.80 -0.05
C SER A 10 -2.61 22.78 0.78
N GLY A 11 -2.73 22.74 2.10
CA GLY A 11 -2.07 21.72 2.92
C GLY A 11 -2.67 20.35 2.65
N ASP A 12 -3.99 20.24 2.82
CA ASP A 12 -4.77 19.02 2.60
C ASP A 12 -4.59 18.45 1.18
N TRP A 13 -4.57 19.31 0.16
CA TRP A 13 -4.42 18.87 -1.24
C TRP A 13 -3.02 18.38 -1.58
N LYS A 14 -1.98 18.99 -0.99
CA LYS A 14 -0.58 18.71 -1.37
C LYS A 14 -0.05 17.41 -0.82
N THR A 15 -0.66 16.86 0.23
CA THR A 15 -0.27 15.54 0.77
C THR A 15 -0.40 14.45 -0.28
N LEU A 16 -1.34 14.61 -1.22
CA LEU A 16 -1.59 13.65 -2.30
C LEU A 16 -0.68 13.83 -3.54
N HIS A 17 0.31 14.72 -3.50
CA HIS A 17 1.08 15.12 -4.69
C HIS A 17 2.59 14.95 -4.53
N PRO A 18 3.32 14.53 -5.58
CA PRO A 18 4.72 14.16 -5.46
C PRO A 18 5.69 15.35 -5.50
N TYR A 19 5.19 16.53 -5.86
CA TYR A 19 6.03 17.67 -6.16
C TYR A 19 6.13 18.65 -5.00
N THR A 20 7.33 19.22 -4.83
CA THR A 20 7.51 20.39 -3.96
C THR A 20 6.87 21.64 -4.58
N GLY A 21 6.32 22.52 -3.73
CA GLY A 21 5.68 23.77 -4.16
C GLY A 21 4.24 23.56 -4.62
N SER A 22 3.78 24.36 -5.59
CA SER A 22 2.44 24.25 -6.18
C SER A 22 2.51 23.95 -7.67
N ALA A 23 1.49 23.29 -8.22
CA ALA A 23 1.21 23.33 -9.66
C ALA A 23 0.29 24.52 -9.97
N SER A 24 0.26 24.92 -11.25
CA SER A 24 -0.60 26.03 -11.68
C SER A 24 -2.09 25.69 -11.61
N THR A 25 -2.41 24.39 -11.63
CA THR A 25 -3.76 23.82 -11.56
C THR A 25 -4.24 23.58 -10.13
N ASP A 26 -3.38 23.62 -9.10
CA ASP A 26 -3.74 23.32 -7.71
C ASP A 26 -4.98 24.11 -7.24
N LEU A 27 -5.06 25.40 -7.57
CA LEU A 27 -6.19 26.24 -7.13
C LEU A 27 -7.52 25.80 -7.77
N TYR A 28 -7.49 25.31 -9.01
CA TYR A 28 -8.67 24.78 -9.69
C TYR A 28 -9.15 23.53 -8.97
N TYR A 29 -8.27 22.55 -8.77
CA TYR A 29 -8.65 21.28 -8.13
C TYR A 29 -9.00 21.44 -6.64
N ILE A 30 -8.33 22.33 -5.88
CA ILE A 30 -8.76 22.69 -4.51
C ILE A 30 -10.18 23.28 -4.53
N THR A 31 -10.51 24.08 -5.54
CA THR A 31 -11.86 24.64 -5.66
C THR A 31 -12.89 23.55 -5.96
N LEU A 32 -12.56 22.60 -6.84
CA LEU A 32 -13.39 21.45 -7.15
C LEU A 32 -13.57 20.52 -5.94
N ALA A 33 -12.50 20.21 -5.21
CA ALA A 33 -12.54 19.41 -3.98
C ALA A 33 -13.46 20.03 -2.92
N ASN A 34 -13.47 21.35 -2.80
CA ASN A 34 -14.42 22.03 -1.92
C ASN A 34 -15.89 21.94 -2.40
N LYS A 35 -16.15 21.80 -3.71
CA LYS A 35 -17.50 21.51 -4.23
C LYS A 35 -17.89 20.07 -3.92
N VAL A 36 -16.97 19.12 -4.09
CA VAL A 36 -17.14 17.70 -3.73
C VAL A 36 -17.45 17.55 -2.24
N LEU A 37 -16.67 18.21 -1.36
CA LEU A 37 -16.95 18.24 0.08
C LEU A 37 -18.35 18.78 0.41
N ALA A 38 -18.79 19.82 -0.32
CA ALA A 38 -20.14 20.37 -0.12
C ALA A 38 -21.25 19.42 -0.61
N ALA A 39 -20.95 18.49 -1.52
CA ALA A 39 -21.86 17.44 -1.97
C ALA A 39 -21.92 16.24 -1.00
N ILE A 40 -20.79 15.88 -0.37
CA ILE A 40 -20.73 14.79 0.63
C ILE A 40 -21.51 15.15 1.90
N ARG A 41 -21.35 16.39 2.39
CA ARG A 41 -21.88 16.83 3.69
C ARG A 41 -23.36 16.54 3.95
N PRO A 42 -24.30 16.88 3.06
CA PRO A 42 -25.72 16.63 3.33
C PRO A 42 -26.06 15.16 3.50
N ILE A 43 -25.28 14.26 2.86
CA ILE A 43 -25.46 12.82 2.98
C ILE A 43 -24.96 12.35 4.35
N GLU A 44 -23.78 12.79 4.77
CA GLU A 44 -23.22 12.49 6.11
C GLU A 44 -24.05 13.10 7.26
N GLU A 45 -24.57 14.32 7.08
CA GLU A 45 -25.45 14.99 8.04
C GLU A 45 -26.81 14.27 8.20
N ALA A 46 -27.23 13.50 7.20
CA ALA A 46 -28.45 12.71 7.26
C ALA A 46 -28.27 11.39 8.03
N LEU A 47 -27.03 10.91 8.22
CA LEU A 47 -26.72 9.74 9.01
C LEU A 47 -26.81 10.03 10.51
N ALA A 48 -27.25 9.05 11.29
CA ALA A 48 -27.23 9.12 12.75
C ALA A 48 -25.78 9.19 13.26
N ASP A 49 -25.56 9.82 14.42
CA ASP A 49 -24.20 10.00 14.96
C ASP A 49 -23.50 8.68 15.33
N ASP A 50 -24.26 7.62 15.57
CA ASP A 50 -23.82 6.25 15.86
C ASP A 50 -23.90 5.31 14.64
N ASP A 51 -24.16 5.86 13.44
CA ASP A 51 -24.18 5.07 12.22
C ASP A 51 -22.76 4.63 11.86
N TYR A 52 -22.56 3.33 11.71
CA TYR A 52 -21.25 2.75 11.42
C TYR A 52 -20.61 3.35 10.16
N ARG A 53 -21.40 3.78 9.18
CA ARG A 53 -20.92 4.36 7.91
C ARG A 53 -20.44 5.80 8.02
N LYS A 54 -20.77 6.49 9.11
CA LYS A 54 -20.57 7.93 9.23
C LYS A 54 -19.10 8.26 9.45
N ILE A 55 -18.62 9.24 8.71
CA ILE A 55 -17.25 9.75 8.81
C ILE A 55 -17.20 11.19 9.33
N ASP A 56 -16.14 11.54 10.03
CA ASP A 56 -15.97 12.83 10.67
C ASP A 56 -15.63 13.98 9.68
N ASP A 57 -15.59 15.22 10.17
CA ASP A 57 -15.34 16.40 9.32
C ASP A 57 -13.95 16.36 8.63
N SER A 58 -12.95 15.70 9.21
CA SER A 58 -11.60 15.53 8.64
C SER A 58 -11.62 14.46 7.56
N GLU A 59 -12.21 13.32 7.87
CA GLU A 59 -12.34 12.19 6.95
C GLU A 59 -13.15 12.56 5.70
N GLN A 60 -14.20 13.36 5.85
CA GLN A 60 -14.94 13.91 4.71
C GLN A 60 -14.07 14.78 3.78
N LYS A 61 -13.10 15.53 4.34
CA LYS A 61 -12.18 16.35 3.54
C LYS A 61 -11.19 15.47 2.78
N GLU A 62 -10.69 14.44 3.42
CA GLU A 62 -9.78 13.46 2.82
C GLU A 62 -10.47 12.74 1.66
N LEU A 63 -11.68 12.21 1.89
CA LEU A 63 -12.50 11.59 0.85
C LEU A 63 -12.72 12.55 -0.32
N ALA A 64 -13.09 13.80 -0.05
CA ALA A 64 -13.26 14.80 -1.11
C ALA A 64 -11.98 15.07 -1.91
N CYS A 65 -10.81 15.07 -1.25
CA CYS A 65 -9.51 15.19 -1.92
C CYS A 65 -9.20 13.96 -2.78
N ILE A 66 -9.42 12.75 -2.24
CA ILE A 66 -9.17 11.48 -2.95
C ILE A 66 -10.01 11.40 -4.23
N LEU A 67 -11.32 11.66 -4.14
CA LEU A 67 -12.21 11.62 -5.31
C LEU A 67 -11.82 12.67 -6.35
N THR A 68 -11.41 13.86 -5.91
CA THR A 68 -10.97 14.93 -6.83
C THR A 68 -9.61 14.61 -7.46
N ALA A 69 -8.71 13.94 -6.75
CA ALA A 69 -7.43 13.50 -7.28
C ALA A 69 -7.59 12.36 -8.30
N TYR A 70 -8.58 11.47 -8.14
CA TYR A 70 -9.00 10.55 -9.20
C TYR A 70 -9.44 11.30 -10.46
N PHE A 71 -10.29 12.33 -10.31
CA PHE A 71 -10.70 13.14 -11.46
C PHE A 71 -9.49 13.84 -12.13
N GLU A 72 -8.55 14.38 -11.35
CA GLU A 72 -7.31 14.94 -11.87
C GLU A 72 -6.44 13.91 -12.60
N ASP A 73 -6.34 12.67 -12.10
CA ASP A 73 -5.62 11.58 -12.75
C ASP A 73 -6.20 11.28 -14.14
N ILE A 74 -7.53 11.17 -14.25
CA ILE A 74 -8.21 10.94 -15.52
C ILE A 74 -7.97 12.11 -16.50
N ILE A 75 -8.18 13.36 -16.05
CA ILE A 75 -7.99 14.55 -16.88
C ILE A 75 -6.53 14.69 -17.33
N SER A 76 -5.58 14.49 -16.42
CA SER A 76 -4.14 14.64 -16.68
C SER A 76 -3.52 13.42 -17.35
N GLN A 77 -4.27 12.32 -17.48
CA GLN A 77 -3.84 11.04 -18.06
C GLN A 77 -2.59 10.48 -17.38
N THR A 78 -2.51 10.55 -16.05
CA THR A 78 -1.33 10.05 -15.33
C THR A 78 -1.32 8.53 -15.23
N GLY A 79 -2.49 7.91 -15.28
CA GLY A 79 -2.67 6.47 -15.49
C GLY A 79 -2.71 5.65 -14.20
N ILE A 80 -2.88 6.28 -13.04
CA ILE A 80 -2.88 5.59 -11.74
C ILE A 80 -4.09 4.65 -11.64
N PHE A 81 -5.31 5.15 -11.86
CA PHE A 81 -6.50 4.30 -11.84
C PHE A 81 -6.54 3.31 -13.02
N GLN A 82 -6.04 3.75 -14.18
CA GLN A 82 -5.99 2.91 -15.37
C GLN A 82 -5.04 1.71 -15.19
N ALA A 83 -3.95 1.88 -14.42
CA ALA A 83 -3.10 0.77 -14.00
C ALA A 83 -3.87 -0.24 -13.17
N PHE A 84 -4.63 0.22 -12.16
CA PHE A 84 -5.47 -0.63 -11.33
C PHE A 84 -6.48 -1.43 -12.17
N THR A 85 -7.29 -0.76 -12.99
CA THR A 85 -8.33 -1.43 -13.80
C THR A 85 -7.73 -2.40 -14.83
N ARG A 86 -6.55 -2.09 -15.40
CA ARG A 86 -5.86 -2.98 -16.33
C ARG A 86 -5.32 -4.23 -15.64
N VAL A 87 -4.69 -4.09 -14.48
CA VAL A 87 -4.21 -5.22 -13.68
C VAL A 87 -5.39 -6.09 -13.25
N TYR A 88 -6.45 -5.47 -12.72
CA TYR A 88 -7.66 -6.16 -12.30
C TYR A 88 -8.31 -6.91 -13.48
N ARG A 89 -8.41 -6.29 -14.67
CA ARG A 89 -8.90 -6.95 -15.90
C ARG A 89 -8.06 -8.13 -16.33
N ARG A 90 -6.73 -8.04 -16.26
CA ARG A 90 -5.84 -9.16 -16.60
C ARG A 90 -6.03 -10.35 -15.65
N ARG A 91 -6.33 -10.10 -14.37
CA ARG A 91 -6.51 -11.15 -13.35
C ARG A 91 -7.92 -11.74 -13.30
N PHE A 92 -8.95 -10.90 -13.39
CA PHE A 92 -10.35 -11.30 -13.13
C PHE A 92 -11.28 -11.15 -14.34
N GLY A 93 -10.78 -10.66 -15.49
CA GLY A 93 -11.54 -10.58 -16.74
C GLY A 93 -12.59 -9.45 -16.80
N LYS A 94 -12.71 -8.62 -15.76
CA LYS A 94 -13.56 -7.42 -15.69
C LYS A 94 -12.69 -6.23 -15.27
N PRO A 95 -13.04 -4.97 -15.55
CA PRO A 95 -12.19 -3.84 -15.17
C PRO A 95 -12.32 -3.41 -13.71
N LEU A 96 -13.37 -3.82 -13.01
CA LEU A 96 -13.65 -3.43 -11.62
C LEU A 96 -14.32 -4.59 -10.85
N PRO A 97 -14.08 -4.75 -9.53
CA PRO A 97 -14.83 -5.67 -8.69
C PRO A 97 -16.26 -5.19 -8.45
N PHE A 98 -17.13 -6.07 -7.97
CA PHE A 98 -18.48 -5.80 -7.43
C PHE A 98 -19.57 -5.31 -8.42
N TYR A 99 -19.24 -4.42 -9.35
CA TYR A 99 -20.24 -3.73 -10.16
C TYR A 99 -20.56 -4.49 -11.47
N THR A 100 -21.83 -4.44 -11.87
CA THR A 100 -22.25 -4.88 -13.20
C THR A 100 -22.17 -3.69 -14.14
N LEU A 101 -21.16 -3.70 -14.99
CA LEU A 101 -20.88 -2.61 -15.92
C LEU A 101 -21.77 -2.73 -17.16
N ASP A 102 -22.40 -1.64 -17.54
CA ASP A 102 -23.26 -1.56 -18.71
C ASP A 102 -22.58 -0.82 -19.89
N SER A 103 -23.37 -0.30 -20.83
CA SER A 103 -22.85 0.40 -22.01
C SER A 103 -22.24 1.76 -21.71
N ASP A 104 -22.53 2.33 -20.54
CA ASP A 104 -22.16 3.71 -20.21
C ASP A 104 -20.76 3.74 -19.56
N TYR A 105 -20.25 2.60 -19.08
CA TYR A 105 -18.88 2.47 -18.59
C TYR A 105 -17.85 2.59 -19.74
N THR A 106 -17.04 3.64 -19.70
CA THR A 106 -16.00 3.91 -20.70
C THR A 106 -14.60 3.86 -20.08
N PRO A 107 -13.77 2.83 -20.40
CA PRO A 107 -12.44 2.70 -19.83
C PRO A 107 -11.54 3.92 -20.10
N GLY A 108 -10.94 4.45 -19.05
CA GLY A 108 -10.04 5.62 -19.14
C GLY A 108 -10.75 6.97 -19.11
N GLU A 109 -12.08 6.98 -19.01
CA GLU A 109 -12.88 8.16 -18.72
C GLU A 109 -13.39 8.11 -17.27
N ILE A 110 -14.12 9.14 -16.85
CA ILE A 110 -14.76 9.16 -15.53
C ILE A 110 -15.95 8.21 -15.52
N ASN A 111 -16.08 7.39 -14.48
CA ASN A 111 -17.19 6.44 -14.34
C ASN A 111 -17.73 6.43 -12.91
N ILE A 112 -19.06 6.36 -12.76
CA ILE A 112 -19.70 6.39 -11.43
C ILE A 112 -19.30 5.19 -10.57
N GLU A 113 -19.09 4.02 -11.18
CA GLU A 113 -18.67 2.81 -10.47
C GLU A 113 -17.26 2.94 -9.89
N GLU A 114 -16.37 3.68 -10.58
CA GLU A 114 -15.01 3.94 -10.10
C GLU A 114 -15.03 4.90 -8.90
N VAL A 115 -15.88 5.93 -8.96
CA VAL A 115 -16.12 6.84 -7.81
C VAL A 115 -16.68 6.06 -6.62
N GLN A 116 -17.68 5.20 -6.85
CA GLN A 116 -18.26 4.37 -5.78
C GLN A 116 -17.25 3.38 -5.20
N PHE A 117 -16.41 2.77 -6.04
CA PHE A 117 -15.32 1.90 -5.59
C PHE A 117 -14.33 2.64 -4.70
N LEU A 118 -13.93 3.86 -5.06
CA LEU A 118 -13.00 4.67 -4.27
C LEU A 118 -13.60 5.05 -2.90
N ILE A 119 -14.91 5.31 -2.84
CA ILE A 119 -15.60 5.54 -1.57
C ILE A 119 -15.57 4.28 -0.70
N TRP A 120 -15.90 3.11 -1.28
CA TRP A 120 -15.81 1.84 -0.56
C TRP A 120 -14.38 1.56 -0.07
N HIS A 121 -13.40 1.73 -0.95
CA HIS A 121 -11.99 1.53 -0.62
C HIS A 121 -11.54 2.45 0.53
N TYR A 122 -11.88 3.75 0.47
CA TYR A 122 -11.58 4.70 1.54
C TYR A 122 -12.17 4.25 2.88
N HIS A 123 -13.46 3.87 2.91
CA HIS A 123 -14.09 3.41 4.15
C HIS A 123 -13.46 2.13 4.69
N MET A 124 -13.17 1.15 3.83
CA MET A 124 -12.49 -0.10 4.20
C MET A 124 -11.11 0.17 4.83
N GLN A 125 -10.36 1.10 4.27
CA GLN A 125 -9.03 1.48 4.77
C GLN A 125 -9.11 2.26 6.08
N LEU A 126 -10.00 3.25 6.16
CA LEU A 126 -10.17 4.12 7.33
C LEU A 126 -10.57 3.33 8.59
N ASN A 127 -11.43 2.33 8.45
CA ASN A 127 -11.87 1.51 9.58
C ASN A 127 -10.89 0.37 9.96
N ASN A 128 -9.73 0.30 9.30
CA ASN A 128 -8.76 -0.78 9.48
C ASN A 128 -9.34 -2.21 9.30
N LEU A 129 -10.31 -2.35 8.40
CA LEU A 129 -11.01 -3.61 8.07
C LEU A 129 -11.89 -4.21 9.19
N ASP A 130 -12.08 -3.53 10.31
CA ASP A 130 -13.00 -3.92 11.39
C ASP A 130 -14.44 -4.14 10.90
N VAL A 131 -14.89 -3.32 9.95
CA VAL A 131 -16.23 -3.40 9.34
C VAL A 131 -16.12 -3.81 7.88
N ALA A 132 -16.78 -4.93 7.55
CA ALA A 132 -16.92 -5.44 6.19
C ALA A 132 -17.95 -4.62 5.38
N TYR A 133 -17.64 -3.38 5.00
CA TYR A 133 -18.59 -2.54 4.25
C TYR A 133 -19.01 -3.15 2.92
N SER A 134 -20.32 -3.20 2.66
CA SER A 134 -20.82 -3.55 1.33
C SER A 134 -20.52 -2.43 0.33
N PRO A 135 -19.92 -2.74 -0.85
CA PRO A 135 -19.69 -1.74 -1.89
C PRO A 135 -21.00 -1.24 -2.54
N ALA A 136 -22.14 -1.87 -2.24
CA ALA A 136 -23.47 -1.53 -2.74
C ALA A 136 -24.29 -0.67 -1.76
N LEU A 137 -23.68 -0.13 -0.69
CA LEU A 137 -24.39 0.74 0.26
C LEU A 137 -24.99 1.98 -0.44
N ASP A 138 -26.25 2.27 -0.13
CA ASP A 138 -27.00 3.41 -0.67
C ASP A 138 -26.28 4.74 -0.40
N THR A 139 -25.61 4.87 0.76
CA THR A 139 -24.80 6.06 1.10
C THR A 139 -23.66 6.25 0.11
N PHE A 140 -22.93 5.18 -0.23
CA PHE A 140 -21.81 5.25 -1.18
C PHE A 140 -22.31 5.57 -2.59
N ALA A 141 -23.42 4.95 -3.00
CA ALA A 141 -24.08 5.24 -4.28
C ALA A 141 -24.57 6.69 -4.37
N ALA A 142 -25.14 7.24 -3.28
CA ALA A 142 -25.61 8.62 -3.23
C ALA A 142 -24.45 9.62 -3.35
N ILE A 143 -23.35 9.39 -2.61
CA ILE A 143 -22.15 10.23 -2.72
C ILE A 143 -21.58 10.14 -4.14
N ALA A 144 -21.45 8.93 -4.69
CA ALA A 144 -20.92 8.75 -6.04
C ALA A 144 -21.75 9.49 -7.10
N ALA A 145 -23.08 9.46 -7.00
CA ALA A 145 -23.97 10.17 -7.91
C ALA A 145 -23.80 11.69 -7.85
N ASP A 146 -23.78 12.27 -6.65
CA ASP A 146 -23.64 13.72 -6.48
C ASP A 146 -22.24 14.21 -6.92
N VAL A 147 -21.19 13.42 -6.67
CA VAL A 147 -19.83 13.72 -7.10
C VAL A 147 -19.67 13.58 -8.62
N MET A 148 -20.24 12.52 -9.21
CA MET A 148 -20.18 12.29 -10.65
C MET A 148 -20.83 13.44 -11.43
N ALA A 149 -21.97 13.95 -10.96
CA ALA A 149 -22.62 15.12 -11.57
C ALA A 149 -21.73 16.38 -11.57
N LEU A 150 -20.90 16.57 -10.54
CA LEU A 150 -19.91 17.65 -10.51
C LEU A 150 -18.77 17.40 -11.52
N PHE A 151 -18.28 16.17 -11.61
CA PHE A 151 -17.21 15.80 -12.54
C PHE A 151 -17.65 15.93 -13.99
N GLU A 152 -18.84 15.44 -14.35
CA GLU A 152 -19.40 15.60 -15.70
C GLU A 152 -19.52 17.07 -16.12
N ALA A 153 -19.91 17.95 -15.19
CA ALA A 153 -20.04 19.38 -15.47
C ALA A 153 -18.69 20.07 -15.73
N GLU A 154 -17.60 19.54 -15.19
CA GLU A 154 -16.26 20.11 -15.26
C GLU A 154 -15.38 19.41 -16.31
N TYR A 155 -15.71 18.17 -16.70
CA TYR A 155 -14.88 17.25 -17.51
C TYR A 155 -14.27 17.90 -18.76
N GLU A 156 -15.07 18.63 -19.53
CA GLU A 156 -14.65 19.27 -20.79
C GLU A 156 -13.75 20.51 -20.59
N THR A 157 -13.65 21.02 -19.36
CA THR A 157 -12.99 22.30 -19.06
C THR A 157 -11.88 22.22 -18.03
N ALA A 158 -11.76 21.08 -17.34
CA ALA A 158 -10.75 20.85 -16.33
C ALA A 158 -9.34 20.91 -16.95
N PRO A 159 -8.37 21.63 -16.33
CA PRO A 159 -7.04 21.78 -16.86
C PRO A 159 -6.14 20.58 -16.49
N GLU A 160 -5.42 20.04 -17.46
CA GLU A 160 -4.42 18.98 -17.23
C GLU A 160 -3.29 19.44 -16.30
N ASN A 161 -2.93 18.61 -15.32
CA ASN A 161 -1.78 18.83 -14.46
C ASN A 161 -0.51 18.27 -15.12
N GLU A 162 0.10 19.06 -16.00
CA GLU A 162 1.37 18.72 -16.66
C GLU A 162 2.50 18.39 -15.67
N LYS A 163 2.49 18.98 -14.47
CA LYS A 163 3.53 18.76 -13.45
C LYS A 163 3.42 17.37 -12.85
N LEU A 164 2.19 16.91 -12.59
CA LEU A 164 1.92 15.55 -12.14
C LEU A 164 2.24 14.53 -13.25
N LEU A 165 1.81 14.80 -14.49
CA LEU A 165 2.12 13.95 -15.64
C LEU A 165 3.64 13.81 -15.86
N HIS A 166 4.39 14.91 -15.76
CA HIS A 166 5.84 14.91 -15.92
C HIS A 166 6.57 14.12 -14.84
N TYR A 167 5.97 13.92 -13.66
CA TYR A 167 6.56 13.12 -12.59
C TYR A 167 6.81 11.65 -13.02
N PHE A 168 5.91 11.11 -13.85
CA PHE A 168 6.00 9.77 -14.43
C PHE A 168 6.82 9.72 -15.74
N GLN A 169 7.23 10.87 -16.27
CA GLN A 169 8.10 10.94 -17.46
C GLN A 169 9.57 10.91 -17.04
N LEU A 170 10.11 9.71 -16.91
CA LEU A 170 11.49 9.46 -16.48
C LEU A 170 12.51 9.68 -17.61
N ASP A 171 13.53 10.51 -17.37
CA ASP A 171 14.64 10.66 -18.31
C ASP A 171 15.59 9.43 -18.30
N GLU A 172 16.48 9.33 -19.30
CA GLU A 172 17.41 8.19 -19.45
C GLU A 172 18.29 7.98 -18.19
N LYS A 173 18.67 9.05 -17.50
CA LYS A 173 19.51 8.96 -16.30
C LYS A 173 18.70 8.45 -15.11
N GLU A 174 17.45 8.91 -14.96
CA GLU A 174 16.55 8.47 -13.89
C GLU A 174 16.16 7.01 -14.04
N GLN A 175 15.96 6.53 -15.27
CA GLN A 175 15.66 5.12 -15.54
C GLN A 175 16.74 4.15 -15.03
N HIS A 176 17.99 4.61 -14.89
CA HIS A 176 19.10 3.81 -14.37
C HIS A 176 19.46 4.14 -12.91
N ASN A 177 18.65 4.97 -12.24
CA ASN A 177 18.90 5.43 -10.88
C ASN A 177 17.86 4.85 -9.92
N LEU A 178 18.23 3.76 -9.26
CA LEU A 178 17.36 3.06 -8.29
C LEU A 178 16.80 4.00 -7.21
N TYR A 179 17.57 4.97 -6.73
CA TYR A 179 17.10 5.91 -5.71
C TYR A 179 16.03 6.87 -6.25
N ALA A 180 16.16 7.31 -7.51
CA ALA A 180 15.17 8.17 -8.15
C ALA A 180 13.88 7.40 -8.49
N LEU A 181 13.98 6.10 -8.76
CA LEU A 181 12.83 5.20 -8.90
C LEU A 181 12.18 4.93 -7.54
N HIS A 182 12.99 4.71 -6.49
CA HIS A 182 12.53 4.45 -5.14
C HIS A 182 11.64 5.55 -4.60
N SER A 183 12.06 6.81 -4.72
CA SER A 183 11.22 7.93 -4.31
C SER A 183 9.88 7.98 -5.05
N ARG A 184 9.81 7.49 -6.30
CA ARG A 184 8.58 7.50 -7.11
C ARG A 184 7.61 6.42 -6.71
N PHE A 185 8.07 5.18 -6.63
CA PHE A 185 7.18 4.10 -6.22
C PHE A 185 6.81 4.19 -4.74
N LEU A 186 7.69 4.72 -3.88
CA LEU A 186 7.35 4.98 -2.48
C LEU A 186 6.22 6.01 -2.40
N TRP A 187 6.34 7.16 -3.07
CA TRP A 187 5.26 8.15 -3.10
C TRP A 187 3.97 7.56 -3.68
N LEU A 188 4.06 6.84 -4.81
CA LEU A 188 2.90 6.23 -5.46
C LEU A 188 2.13 5.36 -4.47
N CYS A 189 2.81 4.53 -3.70
CA CYS A 189 2.18 3.56 -2.80
C CYS A 189 2.05 4.02 -1.34
N THR A 190 2.28 5.31 -1.02
CA THR A 190 2.08 5.84 0.35
C THR A 190 1.34 7.17 0.39
N GLN A 191 1.31 7.91 -0.72
CA GLN A 191 0.77 9.27 -0.75
C GLN A 191 -0.17 9.53 -1.92
N SER A 192 -0.11 8.74 -3.02
CA SER A 192 -1.10 8.92 -4.09
C SER A 192 -2.51 8.59 -3.57
N TYR A 193 -3.54 9.19 -4.19
CA TYR A 193 -4.94 9.05 -3.75
C TYR A 193 -5.43 7.60 -3.69
N LEU A 194 -4.83 6.69 -4.45
CA LEU A 194 -5.22 5.28 -4.50
C LEU A 194 -4.58 4.45 -3.37
N PHE A 195 -3.49 4.93 -2.76
CA PHE A 195 -2.70 4.17 -1.78
C PHE A 195 -2.35 5.00 -0.55
N SER A 196 -3.03 6.12 -0.30
CA SER A 196 -2.65 7.06 0.77
C SER A 196 -2.73 6.41 2.16
N ASN A 197 -3.56 5.38 2.33
CA ASN A 197 -3.64 4.67 3.62
C ASN A 197 -2.36 3.90 3.99
N ASN A 198 -1.61 3.42 3.00
CA ASN A 198 -0.31 2.81 3.23
C ASN A 198 0.70 3.82 3.82
N GLY A 199 0.48 5.13 3.62
CA GLY A 199 1.23 6.17 4.31
C GLY A 199 0.94 6.23 5.82
N PHE A 200 -0.32 6.07 6.22
CA PHE A 200 -0.70 5.99 7.63
C PHE A 200 -0.17 4.70 8.29
N LEU A 201 -0.22 3.57 7.57
CA LEU A 201 0.39 2.33 8.03
C LEU A 201 1.91 2.49 8.28
N LEU A 202 2.61 3.16 7.36
CA LEU A 202 4.04 3.45 7.52
C LEU A 202 4.30 4.40 8.71
N GLU A 203 3.42 5.38 8.96
CA GLU A 203 3.53 6.29 10.10
C GLU A 203 3.33 5.54 11.43
N ASP A 204 2.31 4.69 11.53
CA ASP A 204 2.03 3.86 12.72
C ASP A 204 3.19 2.89 13.03
N GLN A 205 3.75 2.23 12.01
CA GLN A 205 4.94 1.40 12.16
C GLN A 205 6.16 2.22 12.61
N ALA A 206 6.32 3.45 12.10
CA ALA A 206 7.41 4.34 12.50
C ALA A 206 7.27 4.83 13.95
N GLU A 207 6.04 5.12 14.39
CA GLU A 207 5.73 5.50 15.77
C GLU A 207 5.99 4.34 16.75
N SER A 208 5.47 3.15 16.45
CA SER A 208 5.71 1.94 17.24
C SER A 208 7.22 1.65 17.38
N LEU A 209 7.95 1.71 16.26
CA LEU A 209 9.40 1.52 16.25
C LEU A 209 10.14 2.60 17.06
N ALA A 210 9.66 3.84 17.06
CA ALA A 210 10.26 4.92 17.83
C ALA A 210 10.03 4.73 19.35
N ASP A 211 8.86 4.26 19.74
CA ASP A 211 8.53 3.94 21.13
C ASP A 211 9.35 2.76 21.65
N GLU A 212 9.49 1.68 20.87
CA GLU A 212 10.36 0.55 21.22
C GLU A 212 11.83 0.98 21.39
N ALA A 213 12.35 1.77 20.44
CA ALA A 213 13.71 2.30 20.52
C ALA A 213 13.91 3.16 21.77
N LYS A 214 12.91 3.94 22.15
CA LYS A 214 12.94 4.76 23.37
C LYS A 214 12.95 3.91 24.63
N GLU A 215 12.12 2.87 24.70
CA GLU A 215 12.12 1.92 25.83
C GLU A 215 13.45 1.18 25.96
N ALA A 216 14.12 0.89 24.84
CA ALA A 216 15.46 0.29 24.80
C ALA A 216 16.61 1.29 25.08
N GLY A 217 16.32 2.59 25.24
CA GLY A 217 17.35 3.62 25.45
C GLY A 217 18.16 3.95 24.20
N MET A 218 17.60 3.71 23.02
CA MET A 218 18.19 3.91 21.69
C MET A 218 17.58 5.11 20.94
N GLU A 219 17.10 6.13 21.68
CA GLU A 219 16.44 7.33 21.12
C GLU A 219 17.27 8.01 20.01
N ASP A 220 18.59 8.06 20.15
CA ASP A 220 19.50 8.67 19.17
C ASP A 220 19.52 7.92 17.82
N GLN A 221 19.04 6.66 17.76
CA GLN A 221 19.02 5.82 16.57
C GLN A 221 17.68 5.86 15.82
N VAL A 222 16.63 6.44 16.42
CA VAL A 222 15.29 6.53 15.83
C VAL A 222 15.30 7.08 14.39
N PRO A 223 16.01 8.18 14.07
CA PRO A 223 16.03 8.70 12.70
C PRO A 223 16.56 7.69 11.67
N ASP A 224 17.57 6.91 12.03
CA ASP A 224 18.18 5.92 11.14
C ASP A 224 17.26 4.71 10.96
N MET A 225 16.60 4.27 12.05
CA MET A 225 15.64 3.17 12.02
C MET A 225 14.40 3.52 11.18
N VAL A 226 13.82 4.71 11.36
CA VAL A 226 12.68 5.19 10.57
C VAL A 226 13.07 5.34 9.08
N ASN A 227 14.26 5.83 8.77
CA ASN A 227 14.72 5.92 7.39
C ASN A 227 14.85 4.53 6.74
N GLN A 228 15.35 3.56 7.50
CA GLN A 228 15.42 2.18 7.03
C GLN A 228 14.02 1.59 6.79
N LEU A 229 13.10 1.77 7.74
CA LEU A 229 11.70 1.34 7.61
C LEU A 229 11.06 1.91 6.34
N CYS A 230 11.14 3.23 6.12
CA CYS A 230 10.63 3.87 4.90
C CYS A 230 11.29 3.31 3.63
N ASN A 231 12.58 2.96 3.69
CA ASN A 231 13.27 2.38 2.55
C ASN A 231 12.78 0.95 2.27
N ASP A 232 12.68 0.10 3.28
CA ASP A 232 12.18 -1.28 3.20
C ASP A 232 10.73 -1.32 2.71
N PHE A 233 9.86 -0.49 3.29
CA PHE A 233 8.46 -0.34 2.92
C PHE A 233 8.31 -0.07 1.41
N GLY A 234 9.11 0.85 0.86
CA GLY A 234 9.05 1.18 -0.56
C GLY A 234 9.36 0.01 -1.50
N PHE A 235 10.14 -0.99 -1.08
CA PHE A 235 10.43 -2.17 -1.92
C PHE A 235 9.47 -3.33 -1.65
N ASN A 236 9.16 -3.53 -0.38
CA ASN A 236 8.64 -4.81 0.10
C ASN A 236 7.14 -4.78 0.41
N GLN A 237 6.55 -3.59 0.67
CA GLN A 237 5.14 -3.51 1.03
C GLN A 237 4.28 -4.26 0.01
N VAL A 238 3.39 -5.11 0.48
CA VAL A 238 2.37 -5.74 -0.33
C VAL A 238 1.12 -4.87 -0.24
N THR A 239 0.68 -4.31 -1.37
CA THR A 239 -0.51 -3.45 -1.38
C THR A 239 -1.79 -4.27 -1.37
N GLU A 240 -2.88 -3.66 -0.91
CA GLU A 240 -4.26 -4.14 -0.92
C GLU A 240 -4.77 -4.58 -2.31
N PHE A 241 -4.14 -4.12 -3.39
CA PHE A 241 -4.60 -4.41 -4.74
C PHE A 241 -3.70 -5.45 -5.42
N MET A 242 -4.24 -6.66 -5.60
CA MET A 242 -3.62 -7.77 -6.33
C MET A 242 -2.25 -8.19 -5.78
N ARG A 243 -1.93 -7.81 -4.53
CA ARG A 243 -0.67 -8.12 -3.85
C ARG A 243 0.58 -7.68 -4.64
N LEU A 244 0.48 -6.56 -5.34
CA LEU A 244 1.62 -5.96 -6.03
C LEU A 244 2.48 -5.15 -5.06
N THR A 245 3.78 -5.12 -5.30
CA THR A 245 4.72 -4.26 -4.59
C THR A 245 4.82 -2.88 -5.24
N PRO A 246 5.31 -1.84 -4.56
CA PRO A 246 5.40 -0.51 -5.14
C PRO A 246 6.17 -0.42 -6.47
N PRO A 247 7.32 -1.11 -6.66
CA PRO A 247 7.99 -1.12 -7.95
C PRO A 247 7.11 -1.66 -9.08
N ARG A 248 6.31 -2.70 -8.81
CA ARG A 248 5.37 -3.28 -9.78
C ARG A 248 4.23 -2.31 -10.09
N TRP A 249 3.72 -1.57 -9.11
CA TRP A 249 2.75 -0.50 -9.35
C TRP A 249 3.29 0.60 -10.25
N LEU A 250 4.53 1.05 -10.02
CA LEU A 250 5.15 2.02 -10.92
C LEU A 250 5.31 1.46 -12.33
N ALA A 251 5.67 0.18 -12.48
CA ALA A 251 5.71 -0.47 -13.80
C ALA A 251 4.35 -0.38 -14.50
N GLU A 252 3.27 -0.70 -13.78
CA GLU A 252 1.92 -0.64 -14.32
C GLU A 252 1.50 0.79 -14.67
N VAL A 253 1.80 1.80 -13.84
CA VAL A 253 1.49 3.20 -14.20
C VAL A 253 2.24 3.64 -15.46
N LEU A 254 3.50 3.25 -15.62
CA LEU A 254 4.30 3.57 -16.82
C LEU A 254 3.81 2.81 -18.08
N GLY A 255 3.18 1.65 -17.92
CA GLY A 255 2.64 0.82 -19.00
C GLY A 255 3.65 -0.16 -19.62
N GLU A 256 3.11 -1.20 -20.28
CA GLU A 256 3.90 -2.33 -20.84
C GLU A 256 4.92 -1.92 -21.91
N ASP A 257 4.67 -0.82 -22.61
CA ASP A 257 5.56 -0.27 -23.63
C ASP A 257 6.74 0.53 -23.04
N ALA A 258 6.72 0.84 -21.74
CA ALA A 258 7.79 1.59 -21.10
C ALA A 258 9.09 0.75 -21.02
N PRO A 259 10.28 1.34 -21.31
CA PRO A 259 11.55 0.63 -21.18
C PRO A 259 11.81 0.04 -19.78
N LEU A 260 11.22 0.65 -18.76
CA LEU A 260 11.34 0.22 -17.37
C LEU A 260 10.39 -0.90 -16.97
N TYR A 261 9.37 -1.23 -17.78
CA TYR A 261 8.30 -2.14 -17.37
C TYR A 261 8.85 -3.48 -16.87
N ALA A 262 9.63 -4.18 -17.70
CA ALA A 262 10.22 -5.48 -17.33
C ALA A 262 11.20 -5.36 -16.16
N SER A 263 11.98 -4.27 -16.13
CA SER A 263 12.99 -3.98 -15.11
C SER A 263 12.34 -3.85 -13.72
N LEU A 264 11.28 -3.05 -13.61
CA LEU A 264 10.51 -2.86 -12.38
C LEU A 264 9.69 -4.09 -11.99
N MET A 265 9.07 -4.78 -12.95
CA MET A 265 8.31 -6.01 -12.70
C MET A 265 9.18 -7.14 -12.13
N SER A 266 10.45 -7.18 -12.54
CA SER A 266 11.43 -8.17 -12.08
C SER A 266 12.15 -7.80 -10.77
N MET A 267 11.87 -6.63 -10.20
CA MET A 267 12.53 -6.19 -8.96
C MET A 267 12.21 -7.17 -7.83
N GLY A 268 13.26 -7.65 -7.17
CA GLY A 268 13.17 -8.60 -6.08
C GLY A 268 12.85 -7.94 -4.74
N HIS A 269 12.77 -8.78 -3.71
CA HIS A 269 12.65 -8.33 -2.32
C HIS A 269 13.95 -7.64 -1.88
N LYS A 270 13.83 -6.62 -1.05
CA LYS A 270 14.96 -5.98 -0.37
C LYS A 270 15.23 -6.71 0.95
N TYR A 271 16.46 -7.16 1.14
CA TYR A 271 16.91 -7.86 2.34
C TYR A 271 17.82 -6.95 3.16
N THR A 272 17.29 -6.43 4.27
CA THR A 272 18.06 -5.64 5.22
C THR A 272 18.44 -6.49 6.42
N GLY A 273 19.73 -6.59 6.71
CA GLY A 273 20.28 -7.47 7.74
C GLY A 273 21.76 -7.18 7.98
N TYR A 274 22.48 -8.14 8.57
CA TYR A 274 23.89 -7.97 8.93
C TYR A 274 24.85 -8.72 8.01
N TYR A 275 25.79 -7.97 7.42
CA TYR A 275 26.68 -8.45 6.39
C TYR A 275 28.15 -8.17 6.70
N ARG A 276 29.02 -9.04 6.19
CA ARG A 276 30.48 -8.86 6.18
C ARG A 276 30.99 -8.68 4.76
N TYR A 277 31.90 -7.74 4.56
CA TYR A 277 32.59 -7.54 3.29
C TYR A 277 33.63 -8.66 3.02
N GLU A 278 33.61 -9.25 1.83
CA GLU A 278 34.49 -10.36 1.42
C GLU A 278 35.42 -10.04 0.22
N GLY A 279 35.63 -8.77 -0.09
CA GLY A 279 36.40 -8.38 -1.27
C GLY A 279 35.57 -8.38 -2.55
N GLY A 280 36.23 -8.13 -3.67
CA GLY A 280 35.58 -7.99 -4.97
C GLY A 280 36.58 -7.73 -6.09
N ASP A 281 36.05 -7.49 -7.27
CA ASP A 281 36.82 -7.06 -8.44
C ASP A 281 36.35 -5.66 -8.91
N ASP A 282 36.69 -5.30 -10.14
CA ASP A 282 36.35 -3.99 -10.70
C ASP A 282 34.84 -3.82 -10.97
N GLN A 283 34.07 -4.92 -11.05
CA GLN A 283 32.64 -4.91 -11.36
C GLN A 283 31.76 -5.17 -10.14
N VAL A 284 32.18 -6.08 -9.25
CA VAL A 284 31.35 -6.53 -8.13
C VAL A 284 32.11 -6.52 -6.80
N THR A 285 31.37 -6.34 -5.70
CA THR A 285 31.84 -6.52 -4.33
C THR A 285 30.96 -7.58 -3.65
N ARG A 286 31.58 -8.52 -2.93
CA ARG A 286 30.89 -9.59 -2.22
C ARG A 286 30.60 -9.20 -0.77
N PHE A 287 29.36 -9.48 -0.36
CA PHE A 287 28.92 -9.36 1.02
C PHE A 287 28.34 -10.69 1.47
N ARG A 288 28.78 -11.20 2.62
CA ARG A 288 28.26 -12.41 3.25
C ARG A 288 27.28 -12.02 4.35
N HIS A 289 26.05 -12.50 4.28
CA HIS A 289 25.10 -12.41 5.36
C HIS A 289 25.55 -13.27 6.54
N ILE A 290 25.56 -12.71 7.75
CA ILE A 290 26.19 -13.34 8.91
C ILE A 290 25.39 -14.55 9.40
N ALA A 291 24.07 -14.46 9.51
CA ALA A 291 23.25 -15.54 10.06
C ALA A 291 23.12 -16.72 9.08
N SER A 292 22.78 -16.43 7.82
CA SER A 292 22.49 -17.46 6.80
C SER A 292 23.69 -17.94 5.98
N ASP A 293 24.88 -17.33 6.15
CA ASP A 293 26.06 -17.56 5.31
C ASP A 293 25.91 -17.25 3.81
N ARG A 294 24.76 -16.70 3.38
CA ARG A 294 24.48 -16.35 1.98
C ARG A 294 25.41 -15.25 1.49
N VAL A 295 25.99 -15.43 0.30
CA VAL A 295 26.87 -14.44 -0.34
C VAL A 295 26.13 -13.72 -1.45
N LEU A 296 26.16 -12.38 -1.41
CA LEU A 296 25.59 -11.50 -2.42
C LEU A 296 26.72 -10.84 -3.22
N GLU A 297 26.64 -10.94 -4.55
CA GLU A 297 27.53 -10.24 -5.49
C GLU A 297 26.92 -8.90 -5.89
N VAL A 298 27.34 -7.84 -5.22
CA VAL A 298 26.76 -6.50 -5.34
C VAL A 298 27.50 -5.70 -6.41
N THR A 299 26.76 -5.10 -7.34
CA THR A 299 27.34 -4.27 -8.40
C THR A 299 28.06 -3.05 -7.81
N ASN A 300 29.32 -2.82 -8.21
CA ASN A 300 30.09 -1.66 -7.75
C ASN A 300 29.43 -0.32 -8.13
N ARG A 301 28.48 -0.32 -9.09
CA ARG A 301 27.68 0.85 -9.47
C ARG A 301 26.81 1.37 -8.32
N SER A 302 26.32 0.51 -7.43
CA SER A 302 25.53 0.93 -6.25
C SER A 302 26.41 1.34 -5.07
N LEU A 303 27.71 1.12 -5.13
CA LEU A 303 28.66 1.39 -4.03
C LEU A 303 29.39 2.73 -4.22
N VAL A 304 28.97 3.53 -5.19
CA VAL A 304 29.52 4.86 -5.42
C VAL A 304 29.18 5.74 -4.21
N GLY A 305 30.22 6.19 -3.50
CA GLY A 305 30.07 6.97 -2.27
C GLY A 305 30.22 6.16 -0.98
N LEU A 306 30.29 4.82 -1.05
CA LEU A 306 30.58 3.99 0.12
C LEU A 306 31.98 4.36 0.69
N PRO A 307 32.07 4.75 1.97
CA PRO A 307 33.35 5.03 2.61
C PRO A 307 34.31 3.83 2.53
N ARG A 308 35.58 4.08 2.18
CA ARG A 308 36.58 3.01 2.00
C ARG A 308 36.80 2.17 3.26
N ASN A 309 36.66 2.77 4.43
CA ASN A 309 36.77 2.09 5.72
C ASN A 309 35.61 1.13 6.00
N MET A 310 34.47 1.25 5.31
CA MET A 310 33.39 0.26 5.41
C MET A 310 33.68 -1.01 4.62
N LYS A 311 34.70 -1.01 3.74
CA LYS A 311 35.22 -2.22 3.08
C LYS A 311 36.31 -2.89 3.92
N ASP A 312 36.06 -3.03 5.22
CA ASP A 312 36.94 -3.70 6.17
C ASP A 312 36.31 -5.05 6.60
N PRO A 313 36.97 -6.19 6.37
CA PRO A 313 36.47 -7.50 6.80
C PRO A 313 36.26 -7.64 8.32
N SER A 314 36.82 -6.74 9.15
CA SER A 314 36.62 -6.74 10.61
C SER A 314 35.40 -5.93 11.06
N LEU A 315 34.60 -5.39 10.15
CA LEU A 315 33.36 -4.69 10.48
C LEU A 315 32.16 -5.57 10.17
N ILE A 316 31.13 -5.42 11.00
CA ILE A 316 29.78 -5.90 10.73
C ILE A 316 28.99 -4.71 10.18
N LEU A 317 28.39 -4.88 9.01
CA LEU A 317 27.60 -3.85 8.35
C LEU A 317 26.12 -4.20 8.44
N ARG A 318 25.30 -3.31 8.97
CA ARG A 318 23.84 -3.40 8.83
C ARG A 318 23.42 -2.57 7.64
N THR A 319 22.86 -3.21 6.61
CA THR A 319 22.42 -2.54 5.38
C THR A 319 21.49 -3.42 4.55
N GLY A 320 20.89 -2.85 3.52
CA GLY A 320 19.94 -3.51 2.64
C GLY A 320 20.49 -3.78 1.24
N PHE A 321 20.12 -4.93 0.68
CA PHE A 321 20.39 -5.28 -0.71
C PHE A 321 19.10 -5.69 -1.42
N VAL A 322 18.93 -5.23 -2.66
CA VAL A 322 17.79 -5.58 -3.52
C VAL A 322 18.28 -6.10 -4.86
N GLU A 323 17.64 -7.15 -5.37
CA GLU A 323 17.92 -7.63 -6.72
C GLU A 323 17.17 -6.79 -7.75
N TRP A 324 17.90 -6.20 -8.69
CA TRP A 324 17.34 -5.41 -9.77
C TRP A 324 18.13 -5.58 -11.06
N ASN A 325 17.44 -5.97 -12.14
CA ASN A 325 18.03 -6.34 -13.43
C ASN A 325 19.09 -7.46 -13.31
N GLY A 326 18.83 -8.46 -12.48
CA GLY A 326 19.69 -9.63 -12.28
C GLY A 326 21.01 -9.31 -11.55
N GLN A 327 21.07 -8.21 -10.80
CA GLN A 327 22.22 -7.82 -9.99
C GLN A 327 21.78 -7.35 -8.63
N TRP A 328 22.61 -7.56 -7.60
CA TRP A 328 22.37 -7.03 -6.27
C TRP A 328 22.82 -5.57 -6.18
N TRP A 329 21.93 -4.71 -5.71
CA TRP A 329 22.18 -3.30 -5.47
C TRP A 329 22.11 -3.02 -3.97
N LEU A 330 23.08 -2.25 -3.48
CA LEU A 330 23.00 -1.61 -2.17
C LEU A 330 21.83 -0.61 -2.18
N SER A 331 20.95 -0.71 -1.18
CA SER A 331 19.84 0.24 -0.98
C SER A 331 19.66 0.57 0.50
N GLY A 332 19.41 1.85 0.78
CA GLY A 332 19.22 2.37 2.13
C GLY A 332 20.52 2.79 2.82
N GLN A 333 20.42 2.96 4.13
CA GLN A 333 21.53 3.39 4.98
C GLN A 333 22.49 2.23 5.30
N ILE A 334 23.72 2.59 5.70
CA ILE A 334 24.71 1.65 6.21
C ILE A 334 25.13 2.10 7.59
N SER A 335 24.98 1.18 8.53
CA SER A 335 25.56 1.28 9.87
C SER A 335 26.68 0.26 10.01
N SER A 336 27.75 0.60 10.72
CA SER A 336 28.89 -0.28 10.94
C SER A 336 29.12 -0.49 12.43
N TYR A 337 29.40 -1.74 12.80
CA TYR A 337 29.64 -2.17 14.17
C TYR A 337 31.00 -2.87 14.25
N GLU A 338 31.65 -2.77 15.41
CA GLU A 338 32.84 -3.56 15.69
C GLU A 338 32.47 -5.04 15.80
N ASP A 339 33.32 -5.90 15.24
CA ASP A 339 33.19 -7.35 15.38
C ASP A 339 33.34 -7.76 16.86
N SER A 340 32.30 -8.39 17.41
CA SER A 340 32.29 -8.93 18.77
C SER A 340 31.53 -10.26 18.81
N GLU A 341 31.99 -11.18 19.65
CA GLU A 341 31.33 -12.49 19.83
C GLU A 341 29.88 -12.31 20.32
N ASP A 342 29.62 -11.31 21.16
CA ASP A 342 28.29 -11.00 21.67
C ASP A 342 27.32 -10.60 20.56
N LEU A 343 27.72 -9.69 19.66
CA LEU A 343 26.89 -9.24 18.54
C LEU A 343 26.66 -10.38 17.52
N ILE A 344 27.69 -11.17 17.22
CA ILE A 344 27.52 -12.35 16.34
C ILE A 344 26.55 -13.34 16.97
N GLY A 345 26.65 -13.58 18.28
CA GLY A 345 25.72 -14.45 19.01
C GLY A 345 24.27 -13.94 18.96
N GLN A 346 24.06 -12.62 19.04
CA GLN A 346 22.74 -12.01 18.88
C GLN A 346 22.20 -12.21 17.45
N ILE A 347 22.99 -11.87 16.43
CA ILE A 347 22.59 -11.99 15.02
C ILE A 347 22.29 -13.44 14.63
N THR A 348 23.14 -14.38 15.06
CA THR A 348 22.99 -15.80 14.68
C THR A 348 21.96 -16.56 15.51
N GLY A 349 21.54 -15.99 16.64
CA GLY A 349 20.47 -16.51 17.50
C GLY A 349 19.11 -15.87 17.26
N ASP A 350 19.03 -14.92 16.33
CA ASP A 350 17.80 -14.25 15.90
C ASP A 350 17.20 -15.04 14.73
N ASP A 351 15.97 -15.55 14.92
CA ASP A 351 15.28 -16.36 13.92
C ASP A 351 14.92 -15.56 12.66
N ASP A 352 14.66 -14.26 12.79
CA ASP A 352 14.32 -13.39 11.64
C ASP A 352 15.56 -13.15 10.77
N GLU A 353 16.73 -12.95 11.40
CA GLU A 353 17.99 -12.86 10.68
C GLU A 353 18.37 -14.21 10.05
N TYR A 354 18.18 -15.33 10.75
CA TYR A 354 18.48 -16.65 10.18
C TYR A 354 17.62 -16.96 8.95
N ASN A 355 16.33 -16.61 9.01
CA ASN A 355 15.35 -16.85 7.95
C ASN A 355 15.19 -15.67 6.98
N LEU A 356 16.06 -14.63 7.05
CA LEU A 356 15.93 -13.40 6.27
C LEU A 356 15.70 -13.61 4.77
N PHE A 357 16.25 -14.69 4.20
CA PHE A 357 16.15 -15.02 2.79
C PHE A 357 15.11 -16.08 2.44
N GLU A 358 14.54 -16.72 3.44
CA GLU A 358 13.51 -17.72 3.27
C GLU A 358 12.17 -17.01 3.02
N PRO A 359 11.30 -17.57 2.18
CA PRO A 359 9.96 -17.04 2.02
C PRO A 359 9.17 -17.23 3.32
N GLU A 360 8.26 -16.31 3.62
CA GLU A 360 7.22 -16.58 4.61
C GLU A 360 6.36 -17.75 4.09
N GLU A 361 6.27 -18.81 4.89
CA GLU A 361 5.44 -19.98 4.60
C GLU A 361 4.22 -19.96 5.52
N ASP A 362 3.04 -20.17 4.93
CA ASP A 362 1.81 -20.39 5.70
C ASP A 362 2.00 -21.60 6.64
N LEU A 363 1.33 -21.58 7.79
CA LEU A 363 1.29 -22.73 8.69
C LEU A 363 0.79 -23.99 7.97
N PRO A 364 1.15 -25.20 8.41
CA PRO A 364 0.57 -26.43 7.88
C PRO A 364 -0.97 -26.44 7.94
N ASP A 365 -1.64 -27.00 6.93
CA ASP A 365 -3.11 -27.05 6.84
C ASP A 365 -3.79 -27.59 8.12
N ASP A 366 -3.16 -28.53 8.84
CA ASP A 366 -3.71 -29.08 10.08
C ASP A 366 -3.65 -28.09 11.25
N GLU A 367 -2.63 -27.25 11.31
CA GLU A 367 -2.54 -26.16 12.29
C GLU A 367 -3.52 -25.03 11.95
N GLN A 368 -3.58 -24.61 10.68
CA GLN A 368 -4.57 -23.64 10.20
C GLN A 368 -6.01 -24.11 10.47
N GLN A 369 -6.29 -25.41 10.30
CA GLN A 369 -7.61 -25.98 10.58
C GLN A 369 -7.97 -25.90 12.07
N ILE A 370 -7.00 -26.05 12.98
CA ILE A 370 -7.24 -25.91 14.43
C ILE A 370 -7.63 -24.45 14.73
N ILE A 371 -6.85 -23.50 14.22
CA ILE A 371 -7.07 -22.06 14.40
C ILE A 371 -8.44 -21.66 13.85
N LEU A 372 -8.76 -22.07 12.61
CA LEU A 372 -10.06 -21.81 12.01
C LEU A 372 -11.21 -22.37 12.85
N THR A 373 -11.05 -23.59 13.39
CA THR A 373 -12.10 -24.21 14.22
C THR A 373 -12.32 -23.44 15.51
N ASP A 374 -11.26 -22.90 16.11
CA ASP A 374 -11.34 -22.10 17.34
C ASP A 374 -12.03 -20.75 17.07
N ILE A 375 -11.60 -20.04 16.02
CA ILE A 375 -12.22 -18.78 15.60
C ILE A 375 -13.73 -18.97 15.35
N LEU A 376 -14.11 -19.96 14.53
CA LEU A 376 -15.53 -20.23 14.21
C LEU A 376 -16.36 -20.72 15.40
N ALA A 377 -15.73 -21.21 16.47
CA ALA A 377 -16.41 -21.62 17.70
C ALA A 377 -16.61 -20.47 18.70
N THR A 378 -16.00 -19.30 18.44
CA THR A 378 -16.09 -18.13 19.30
C THR A 378 -17.50 -17.55 19.29
N THR A 379 -18.06 -17.26 20.48
CA THR A 379 -19.42 -16.72 20.62
C THR A 379 -19.47 -15.32 21.22
N GLU A 380 -18.37 -14.85 21.80
CA GLU A 380 -18.25 -13.53 22.44
C GLU A 380 -16.93 -12.89 21.96
N GLY A 381 -17.00 -11.63 21.53
CA GLY A 381 -15.82 -10.84 21.16
C GLY A 381 -15.09 -10.29 22.38
N GLU A 382 -13.99 -9.58 22.14
CA GLU A 382 -13.12 -9.07 23.21
C GLU A 382 -13.83 -8.11 24.19
N GLU A 383 -14.84 -7.37 23.71
CA GLU A 383 -15.65 -6.47 24.55
C GLU A 383 -16.91 -7.15 25.14
N GLY A 384 -17.04 -8.48 24.96
CA GLY A 384 -18.18 -9.27 25.44
C GLY A 384 -19.46 -9.12 24.60
N GLN A 385 -19.37 -8.51 23.42
CA GLN A 385 -20.44 -8.49 22.43
C GLN A 385 -20.66 -9.90 21.86
N PRO A 386 -21.91 -10.35 21.66
CA PRO A 386 -22.17 -11.63 21.01
C PRO A 386 -21.71 -11.56 19.56
N LEU A 387 -21.01 -12.60 19.11
CA LEU A 387 -20.60 -12.75 17.71
C LEU A 387 -21.56 -13.68 16.99
N ASP A 388 -21.90 -13.32 15.76
CA ASP A 388 -22.64 -14.19 14.85
C ASP A 388 -21.72 -14.95 13.87
N GLU A 389 -22.34 -15.71 12.96
CA GLU A 389 -21.62 -16.52 11.97
C GLU A 389 -20.86 -15.65 10.96
N SER A 390 -21.35 -14.44 10.66
CA SER A 390 -20.67 -13.49 9.77
C SER A 390 -19.45 -12.87 10.47
N ASP A 391 -19.58 -12.51 11.75
CA ASP A 391 -18.49 -11.93 12.53
C ASP A 391 -17.30 -12.89 12.61
N THR A 392 -17.54 -14.14 12.99
CA THR A 392 -16.48 -15.15 13.09
C THR A 392 -15.88 -15.54 11.74
N ALA A 393 -16.67 -15.52 10.66
CA ALA A 393 -16.16 -15.72 9.31
C ALA A 393 -15.26 -14.58 8.83
N TRP A 394 -15.61 -13.33 9.17
CA TRP A 394 -14.78 -12.17 8.88
C TRP A 394 -13.49 -12.17 9.72
N GLN A 395 -13.57 -12.51 11.01
CA GLN A 395 -12.39 -12.71 11.86
C GLN A 395 -11.44 -13.79 11.31
N ALA A 396 -11.98 -14.90 10.80
CA ALA A 396 -11.16 -15.91 10.14
C ALA A 396 -10.47 -15.39 8.88
N LEU A 397 -11.10 -14.45 8.16
CA LEU A 397 -10.48 -13.79 7.02
C LEU A 397 -9.35 -12.83 7.45
N LEU A 398 -9.54 -12.11 8.56
CA LEU A 398 -8.56 -11.18 9.12
C LEU A 398 -7.37 -11.86 9.80
N SER A 399 -7.48 -13.14 10.17
CA SER A 399 -6.39 -13.85 10.85
C SER A 399 -5.15 -14.01 9.96
N ASP A 400 -4.02 -13.49 10.42
CA ASP A 400 -2.71 -13.63 9.76
C ASP A 400 -2.19 -15.07 9.76
N GLU A 401 -2.66 -15.91 10.68
CA GLU A 401 -2.26 -17.32 10.78
C GLU A 401 -2.99 -18.22 9.77
N ILE A 402 -4.04 -17.72 9.13
CA ILE A 402 -4.80 -18.45 8.11
C ILE A 402 -4.37 -17.97 6.72
N GLY A 403 -3.73 -18.84 5.96
CA GLY A 403 -3.28 -18.57 4.60
C GLY A 403 -4.44 -18.31 3.62
N GLU A 404 -4.16 -17.52 2.58
CA GLU A 404 -5.12 -17.12 1.54
C GLU A 404 -5.77 -18.34 0.86
N ASP A 405 -4.95 -19.27 0.37
CA ASP A 405 -5.42 -20.42 -0.40
C ASP A 405 -6.19 -21.41 0.49
N PHE A 406 -5.75 -21.61 1.74
CA PHE A 406 -6.46 -22.42 2.71
C PHE A 406 -7.83 -21.81 3.03
N PHE A 407 -7.90 -20.52 3.36
CA PHE A 407 -9.15 -19.83 3.65
C PHE A 407 -10.16 -19.99 2.50
N ILE A 408 -9.73 -19.72 1.26
CA ILE A 408 -10.59 -19.86 0.08
C ILE A 408 -11.08 -21.30 -0.09
N ALA A 409 -10.22 -22.29 0.13
CA ALA A 409 -10.61 -23.69 0.07
C ALA A 409 -11.69 -24.04 1.11
N GLN A 410 -11.60 -23.50 2.33
CA GLN A 410 -12.60 -23.75 3.38
C GLN A 410 -13.93 -23.05 3.12
N VAL A 411 -13.94 -21.86 2.53
CA VAL A 411 -15.16 -21.21 2.02
C VAL A 411 -15.81 -22.08 0.94
N GLN A 412 -15.03 -22.54 -0.05
CA GLN A 412 -15.54 -23.38 -1.14
C GLN A 412 -16.03 -24.76 -0.66
N ALA A 413 -15.42 -25.30 0.39
CA ALA A 413 -15.87 -26.53 1.05
C ALA A 413 -17.13 -26.34 1.90
N GLY A 414 -17.58 -25.10 2.10
CA GLY A 414 -18.75 -24.75 2.93
C GLY A 414 -18.52 -24.91 4.43
N GLN A 415 -17.25 -24.92 4.87
CA GLN A 415 -16.90 -24.91 6.29
C GLN A 415 -17.07 -23.51 6.89
N ILE A 416 -16.64 -22.48 6.16
CA ILE A 416 -16.87 -21.09 6.51
C ILE A 416 -18.22 -20.67 5.93
N LYS A 417 -19.17 -20.36 6.80
CA LYS A 417 -20.52 -19.91 6.46
C LYS A 417 -20.70 -18.48 6.94
N GLY A 418 -21.76 -17.81 6.50
CA GLY A 418 -22.04 -16.44 6.93
C GLY A 418 -21.10 -15.36 6.39
N LEU A 419 -20.01 -15.72 5.69
CA LEU A 419 -19.08 -14.75 5.09
C LEU A 419 -19.78 -13.84 4.07
N CYS A 420 -20.06 -12.60 4.47
CA CYS A 420 -20.64 -11.56 3.63
C CYS A 420 -20.17 -10.17 4.06
N PHE A 421 -20.35 -9.17 3.20
CA PHE A 421 -20.30 -7.79 3.66
C PHE A 421 -21.55 -7.47 4.50
N TYR A 422 -21.42 -6.50 5.41
CA TYR A 422 -22.56 -5.95 6.13
C TYR A 422 -23.49 -5.23 5.13
N ASP A 423 -24.80 -5.51 5.22
CA ASP A 423 -25.81 -5.03 4.25
C ASP A 423 -25.49 -5.44 2.79
N ASP A 424 -25.11 -6.70 2.55
CA ASP A 424 -24.86 -7.27 1.20
C ASP A 424 -26.07 -8.05 0.65
N PRO A 425 -26.97 -7.41 -0.12
CA PRO A 425 -28.14 -8.10 -0.66
C PRO A 425 -27.80 -9.09 -1.80
N ASN A 426 -26.57 -9.04 -2.35
CA ASN A 426 -26.25 -9.68 -3.63
C ASN A 426 -25.08 -10.66 -3.57
N ASN A 427 -24.63 -11.05 -2.36
CA ASN A 427 -23.54 -12.01 -2.19
C ASN A 427 -22.23 -11.54 -2.87
N LEU A 428 -22.00 -10.22 -2.88
CA LEU A 428 -20.90 -9.58 -3.60
C LEU A 428 -19.54 -10.04 -3.10
N LEU A 429 -19.41 -10.31 -1.80
CA LEU A 429 -18.17 -10.83 -1.23
C LEU A 429 -17.79 -12.17 -1.88
N LEU A 430 -18.70 -13.16 -1.84
CA LEU A 430 -18.41 -14.49 -2.38
C LEU A 430 -18.20 -14.48 -3.89
N ASP A 431 -18.93 -13.64 -4.63
CA ASP A 431 -18.74 -13.47 -6.07
C ASP A 431 -17.37 -12.85 -6.43
N ASN A 432 -16.72 -12.19 -5.47
CA ASN A 432 -15.40 -11.57 -5.60
C ASN A 432 -14.40 -12.16 -4.57
N LEU A 433 -14.62 -13.39 -4.09
CA LEU A 433 -13.91 -13.99 -2.95
C LEU A 433 -12.40 -13.83 -3.04
N ARG A 434 -11.79 -14.20 -4.18
CA ARG A 434 -10.34 -14.11 -4.36
C ARG A 434 -9.82 -12.67 -4.22
N PHE A 435 -10.50 -11.69 -4.81
CA PHE A 435 -10.10 -10.29 -4.72
C PHE A 435 -10.23 -9.78 -3.28
N VAL A 436 -11.35 -10.06 -2.60
CA VAL A 436 -11.57 -9.61 -1.22
C VAL A 436 -10.56 -10.26 -0.28
N THR A 437 -10.28 -11.56 -0.43
CA THR A 437 -9.27 -12.24 0.39
C THR A 437 -7.88 -11.63 0.21
N GLU A 438 -7.46 -11.37 -1.03
CA GLU A 438 -6.18 -10.71 -1.32
C GLU A 438 -6.12 -9.28 -0.80
N TYR A 439 -7.25 -8.56 -0.80
CA TYR A 439 -7.33 -7.19 -0.31
C TYR A 439 -7.21 -7.07 1.21
N VAL A 440 -7.77 -8.06 1.92
CA VAL A 440 -7.76 -8.12 3.39
C VAL A 440 -6.43 -8.65 3.92
N LYS A 441 -5.91 -9.75 3.36
CA LYS A 441 -4.67 -10.42 3.80
C LYS A 441 -3.40 -9.81 3.19
N ARG A 442 -3.38 -8.49 3.03
CA ARG A 442 -2.32 -7.76 2.30
C ARG A 442 -1.02 -7.68 3.08
#